data_AF-A0A1T4UV06-F1
#
_entry.id   AF-A0A1T4UV06-F1
#
_cell.length_a   1.000
_cell.length_b   1.000
_cell.length_c   1.000
_cell.angle_alpha   90.00
_cell.angle_beta   90.00
_cell.angle_gamma   90.00
#
_symmetry.space_group_name_H-M   'P 1'
#
loop_
_entity.id
_entity.type
_entity.pdbx_description
1 polymer ?
#
loop_
_entity_poly.entity_id
_entity_poly.type
_entity_poly.pdbx_seq_one_letter_code
_entity_poly.pdbx_strand_id
1 'polypeptide(L)' 'MDKEGNLNTGRILSLRRIEIKDDRWNEAMKAIADSIMVSSTKPYVRFAQRNAEGKIVNIPLDLAAL' A
#
# COMPACT_ATOMS: atom_id res chain seq x y z
N MET A 1 25.28 7.34 -7.75
CA MET A 1 24.67 7.22 -9.09
C MET A 1 23.22 7.60 -8.95
N ASP A 2 23.00 8.90 -8.98
CA ASP A 2 21.71 9.55 -8.83
C ASP A 2 20.86 9.18 -10.04
N LYS A 3 19.73 8.50 -9.79
CA LYS A 3 18.78 8.08 -10.83
C LYS A 3 17.64 9.09 -10.85
N GLU A 4 17.53 9.80 -11.97
CA GLU A 4 16.56 10.84 -12.35
C GLU A 4 15.08 10.37 -12.38
N GLY A 5 14.63 9.54 -11.43
CA GLY A 5 13.29 8.97 -11.45
C GLY A 5 12.76 8.47 -10.11
N ASN A 6 13.50 8.63 -9.01
CA ASN A 6 13.03 8.21 -7.68
C ASN A 6 12.11 9.26 -7.05
N LEU A 7 10.96 9.50 -7.70
CA LEU A 7 9.85 10.19 -7.04
C LEU A 7 9.41 9.32 -5.85
N ASN A 8 9.55 9.87 -4.64
CA ASN A 8 9.13 9.18 -3.43
C ASN A 8 7.59 9.19 -3.39
N THR A 9 6.99 8.07 -3.81
CA THR A 9 5.54 7.85 -3.81
C THR A 9 4.93 8.11 -2.44
N GLY A 10 5.62 7.77 -1.34
CA GLY A 10 5.19 8.07 0.02
C GLY A 10 5.06 9.57 0.30
N ARG A 11 6.03 10.38 -0.13
CA ARG A 11 5.99 11.85 0.00
C ARG A 11 4.88 12.46 -0.86
N ILE A 12 4.68 11.97 -2.08
CA ILE A 12 3.60 12.45 -2.96
C ILE A 12 2.23 12.13 -2.36
N LEU A 13 2.03 10.89 -1.87
CA LEU A 13 0.80 10.48 -1.21
C LEU A 13 0.55 11.25 0.10
N SER A 14 1.61 11.71 0.78
CA SER A 14 1.46 12.54 1.98
C SER A 14 0.86 13.91 1.69
N LEU A 15 1.07 14.48 0.49
CA LEU A 15 0.49 15.77 0.09
C LEU A 15 -1.04 15.73 0.10
N ARG A 16 -1.64 14.59 -0.28
CA ARG A 16 -3.09 14.39 -0.26
C ARG A 16 -3.73 14.46 1.13
N ARG A 17 -2.94 14.41 2.21
CA ARG A 17 -3.43 14.50 3.59
C ARG A 17 -3.59 15.93 4.08
N ILE A 18 -3.04 16.91 3.35
CA ILE A 18 -3.10 18.32 3.72
C ILE A 18 -4.35 18.92 3.08
N GLU A 19 -5.21 19.50 3.91
CA GLU A 19 -6.42 20.18 3.44
C GLU A 19 -6.08 21.61 3.00
N ILE A 20 -6.12 21.85 1.69
CA ILE A 20 -5.90 23.17 1.08
C ILE A 20 -7.10 23.46 0.17
N LYS A 21 -7.74 24.62 0.36
CA LYS A 21 -8.96 25.03 -0.35
C LYS A 21 -8.72 25.70 -1.70
N ASP A 22 -7.48 25.72 -2.19
CA ASP A 22 -7.12 26.31 -3.50
C ASP A 22 -7.51 25.34 -4.63
N ASP A 23 -8.21 25.85 -5.65
CA ASP A 23 -8.69 25.01 -6.75
C ASP A 23 -7.55 24.36 -7.55
N ARG A 24 -6.41 25.05 -7.72
CA ARG A 24 -5.24 24.50 -8.41
C ARG A 24 -4.63 23.34 -7.62
N TRP A 25 -4.69 23.43 -6.28
CA TRP A 25 -4.26 22.33 -5.43
C TRP A 25 -5.16 21.11 -5.60
N ASN A 26 -6.47 21.31 -5.62
CA ASN A 26 -7.43 20.24 -5.84
C ASN A 26 -7.25 19.57 -7.22
N GLU A 27 -7.04 20.37 -8.26
CA GLU A 27 -6.73 19.87 -9.61
C GLU A 27 -5.42 19.07 -9.64
N ALA A 28 -4.36 19.56 -8.99
CA ALA A 28 -3.09 18.85 -8.89
C ALA A 28 -3.22 17.52 -8.13
N MET A 29 -3.95 17.49 -7.00
CA MET A 29 -4.20 16.26 -6.25
C MET A 29 -5.03 15.25 -7.04
N LYS A 30 -5.98 15.74 -7.85
CA LYS A 30 -6.77 14.91 -8.77
C LYS A 30 -5.88 14.30 -9.87
N ALA A 31 -5.06 15.11 -10.54
CA ALA A 31 -4.13 14.63 -11.56
C ALA A 31 -3.13 13.59 -11.02
N ILE A 32 -2.64 13.79 -9.79
CA ILE A 32 -1.81 12.80 -9.10
C ILE A 32 -2.59 11.50 -8.90
N ALA A 33 -3.83 11.56 -8.41
CA ALA A 33 -4.64 10.36 -8.19
C ALA A 33 -4.89 9.59 -9.48
N ASP A 34 -5.20 10.30 -10.57
CA ASP A 34 -5.44 9.72 -11.90
C ASP A 34 -4.18 9.06 -12.48
N SER A 35 -2.99 9.54 -12.08
CA SER A 35 -1.70 8.98 -12.51
C SER A 35 -1.28 7.70 -11.75
N ILE A 36 -1.96 7.35 -10.65
CA ILE A 36 -1.60 6.17 -9.85
C ILE A 36 -2.05 4.90 -10.58
N MET A 37 -1.09 4.15 -11.09
CA MET A 37 -1.31 2.81 -11.65
C MET A 37 -0.85 1.72 -10.68
N VAL A 38 -1.71 0.75 -10.40
CA VAL A 38 -1.33 -0.45 -9.63
C VAL A 38 -0.55 -1.39 -10.56
N SER A 39 0.78 -1.40 -10.43
CA SER A 39 1.64 -2.24 -11.27
C SER A 39 1.67 -3.72 -10.85
N SER A 40 1.21 -4.04 -9.64
CA SER A 40 1.18 -5.41 -9.13
C SER A 40 0.23 -5.54 -7.94
N THR A 41 -0.46 -6.66 -7.84
CA THR A 41 -1.25 -7.06 -6.67
C THR A 41 -0.51 -8.14 -5.89
N LYS A 42 -0.38 -8.00 -4.57
CA LYS A 42 0.18 -9.06 -3.71
C LYS A 42 -0.94 -10.02 -3.29
N PRO A 43 -0.82 -11.33 -3.53
CA PRO A 43 -1.80 -12.29 -3.03
C PRO A 43 -1.76 -12.32 -1.50
N TYR A 44 -2.94 -12.27 -0.87
CA TYR A 44 -3.08 -12.43 0.58
C TYR A 44 -3.35 -13.91 0.87
N VAL A 45 -2.40 -14.58 1.53
CA VAL A 45 -2.51 -15.98 1.93
C VAL A 45 -2.56 -16.06 3.45
N ARG A 46 -3.54 -16.81 3.98
CA ARG A 46 -3.72 -17.04 5.42
C ARG A 46 -3.80 -18.55 5.68
N PHE A 47 -2.93 -19.04 6.54
CA PHE A 47 -2.95 -20.43 7.00
C PHE A 47 -3.71 -20.53 8.32
N ALA A 48 -4.68 -21.43 8.37
CA ALA A 48 -5.45 -21.67 9.58
C ALA A 48 -5.74 -23.16 9.74
N GLN A 49 -5.79 -23.62 10.99
CA GLN A 49 -6.11 -24.99 11.36
C GLN A 49 -7.21 -25.03 12.43
N ARG A 50 -7.90 -26.15 12.59
CA ARG A 50 -8.77 -26.37 13.73
C ARG A 50 -7.94 -26.89 14.92
N ASN A 51 -8.12 -26.28 16.09
CA ASN A 51 -7.56 -26.80 17.33
C ASN A 51 -8.39 -27.99 17.87
N ALA A 52 -7.94 -28.61 18.97
CA ALA A 52 -8.63 -29.74 19.61
C ALA A 52 -10.07 -29.42 20.05
N GLU A 53 -10.40 -28.13 20.24
CA GLU A 53 -11.73 -27.64 20.59
C GLU A 53 -12.58 -27.29 19.35
N GLY A 54 -12.07 -27.57 18.14
CA GLY A 54 -12.74 -27.29 16.86
C GLY A 54 -12.67 -25.84 16.39
N LYS A 55 -12.01 -24.93 17.12
CA LYS A 55 -11.84 -23.51 16.77
C LYS A 55 -10.78 -23.33 15.71
N ILE A 56 -11.03 -22.43 14.76
CA ILE A 56 -10.05 -22.05 13.73
C ILE A 56 -9.01 -21.12 14.36
N VAL A 57 -7.73 -21.51 14.28
CA VAL A 57 -6.58 -20.75 14.78
C VAL A 57 -5.60 -20.45 13.65
N ASN A 58 -4.98 -19.26 13.66
CA ASN A 58 -3.96 -18.89 12.68
C ASN A 58 -2.65 -19.62 12.94
N ILE A 59 -2.01 -20.06 11.86
CA ILE A 59 -0.67 -20.64 11.91
C ILE A 59 0.33 -19.52 11.61
N PRO A 60 1.26 -19.18 12.53
CA PRO A 60 2.36 -18.28 12.21
C PRO A 60 3.29 -19.00 11.23
N LEU A 61 3.48 -18.42 10.05
CA LEU A 61 4.41 -18.93 9.05
C LEU A 61 5.64 -18.03 9.03
N ASP A 62 6.80 -18.60 9.28
CA ASP A 62 8.07 -17.90 9.07
C ASP A 62 8.53 -18.13 7.62
N LEU A 63 8.29 -17.15 6.78
CA LEU A 63 8.70 -17.16 5.37
C LEU A 63 10.17 -16.75 5.17
N ALA A 64 10.84 -16.23 6.21
CA ALA A 64 12.22 -15.74 6.11
C ALA A 64 13.27 -16.83 6.39
N ALA A 65 12.87 -17.91 7.06
CA ALA A 65 13.73 -19.04 7.39
C ALA A 65 13.86 -20.09 6.27
N LEU A 66 13.22 -19.87 5.11
CA LEU A 66 13.22 -20.79 3.96
C LEU A 66 14.17 -20.32 2.85
#